data_AF-X1GGU3-F1
#
_entry.id   AF-X1GGU3-F1
#
_cell.length_a   1.000
_cell.length_b   1.000
_cell.length_c   1.000
_cell.angle_alpha   90.00
_cell.angle_beta   90.00
_cell.angle_gamma   90.00
#
_symmetry.space_group_name_H-M   'P 1'
#
loop_
_entity.id
_entity.type
_entity.pdbx_description
1 polymer ?
#
loop_
_entity_poly.entity_id
_entity_poly.type
_entity_poly.pdbx_seq_one_letter_code
_entity_poly.pdbx_strand_id
1 'polypeptide(L)'
;MKGNFCPNCEEYTETTFGVENEVYNVRGKPTEIEAEVTICQKCGEKIFDEERDSRNLEKAYSQYREKHNLLSPDKIRTIREKYGLSQRALSRLLGWGEITIHRYENGAIQDNAHNNTLRSIKDPQNMQDLFEANRSKLPSYIAARLEKRIADFLQEDKEQAFQVSFERLVSHQHMDLTSGFKEYDLEKFKNMILYLVKRLDGVLKVKLNKLLWYCDYLHFKETSVSITGTQYIRLPLGPVPDNYERIIG
;
A
#
# COMPACT_ATOMS: atom_id res chain seq x y z
N MET A 1 -17.21 32.05 29.44
CA MET A 1 -17.84 31.09 28.51
C MET A 1 -18.31 31.89 27.32
N LYS A 2 -17.82 31.59 26.10
CA LYS A 2 -18.35 32.23 24.88
C LYS A 2 -19.70 31.56 24.62
N GLY A 3 -20.80 32.25 24.89
CA GLY A 3 -22.11 31.80 24.43
C GLY A 3 -22.15 31.80 22.91
N ASN A 4 -22.97 30.93 22.30
CA ASN A 4 -23.26 30.99 20.87
C ASN A 4 -24.50 31.87 20.67
N PHE A 5 -24.52 32.62 19.57
CA PHE A 5 -25.66 33.46 19.23
C PHE A 5 -26.79 32.60 18.69
N CYS A 6 -27.96 32.64 19.33
CA CYS A 6 -29.14 31.95 18.87
C CYS A 6 -29.97 32.89 17.96
N PRO A 7 -30.15 32.58 16.67
CA PRO A 7 -30.92 33.45 15.76
C PRO A 7 -32.41 33.50 16.10
N ASN A 8 -32.95 32.51 16.84
CA ASN A 8 -34.36 32.48 17.24
C ASN A 8 -34.61 33.27 18.54
N CYS A 9 -33.66 33.28 19.48
CA CYS A 9 -33.77 34.08 20.71
C CYS A 9 -33.19 35.49 20.56
N GLU A 10 -32.43 35.73 19.49
CA GLU A 10 -31.70 36.97 19.20
C GLU A 10 -30.69 37.38 20.30
N GLU A 11 -30.15 36.40 21.04
CA GLU A 11 -29.20 36.62 22.12
C GLU A 11 -28.15 35.50 22.22
N TYR A 12 -27.10 35.75 23.01
CA TYR A 12 -26.11 34.73 23.32
C TYR A 12 -26.63 33.79 24.41
N THR A 13 -26.66 32.50 24.10
CA THR A 13 -27.18 31.47 25.02
C THR A 13 -26.15 30.39 25.31
N GLU A 14 -26.35 29.66 26.41
CA GLU A 14 -25.71 28.37 26.63
C GLU A 14 -26.25 27.33 25.64
N THR A 15 -25.40 26.40 25.24
CA THR A 15 -25.70 25.39 24.24
C THR A 15 -25.41 23.99 24.73
N THR A 16 -26.16 23.01 24.23
CA THR A 16 -25.88 21.58 24.38
C THR A 16 -25.49 20.97 23.03
N PHE A 17 -24.85 19.80 23.07
CA PHE A 17 -24.49 19.05 21.88
C PHE A 17 -25.39 17.81 21.76
N GLY A 18 -25.83 17.54 20.54
CA GLY A 18 -26.60 16.35 20.19
C GLY A 18 -26.05 15.68 18.93
N VAL A 19 -26.57 14.50 18.62
CA VAL A 19 -26.32 13.80 17.36
C VAL A 19 -27.66 13.51 16.72
N GLU A 20 -27.81 13.86 15.44
CA GLU A 20 -29.02 13.63 14.65
C GLU A 20 -28.68 13.11 13.26
N ASN A 21 -29.62 12.37 12.65
CA ASN A 21 -29.47 11.96 11.25
C ASN A 21 -29.86 13.11 10.32
N GLU A 22 -28.90 13.59 9.53
CA GLU A 22 -29.11 14.66 8.55
C GLU A 22 -28.73 14.17 7.14
N VAL A 23 -29.47 14.66 6.13
CA VAL A 23 -29.24 14.32 4.73
C VAL A 23 -28.57 15.49 4.01
N TYR A 24 -27.32 15.28 3.60
CA TYR A 24 -26.52 16.23 2.83
C TYR A 24 -26.62 15.95 1.33
N ASN A 25 -26.80 16.99 0.53
CA ASN A 25 -26.81 16.86 -0.93
C ASN A 25 -25.38 17.00 -1.49
N VAL A 26 -24.74 15.86 -1.77
CA VAL A 26 -23.38 15.82 -2.29
C VAL A 26 -23.42 15.52 -3.78
N ARG A 27 -23.06 16.51 -4.61
CA ARG A 27 -23.12 16.44 -6.09
C ARG A 27 -24.48 15.95 -6.63
N GLY A 28 -25.58 16.46 -6.07
CA GLY A 28 -26.93 16.12 -6.50
C GLY A 28 -27.45 14.78 -5.97
N LYS A 29 -26.74 14.13 -5.03
CA LYS A 29 -27.18 12.87 -4.41
C LYS A 29 -27.33 13.02 -2.89
N PRO A 30 -28.43 12.53 -2.32
CA PRO A 30 -28.62 12.52 -0.87
C PRO A 30 -27.61 11.56 -0.21
N THR A 31 -26.94 12.05 0.83
CA THR A 31 -25.98 11.31 1.67
C THR A 31 -26.37 11.52 3.14
N GLU A 32 -26.75 10.45 3.82
CA GLU A 32 -27.26 10.50 5.19
C GLU A 32 -26.14 10.26 6.20
N ILE A 33 -25.96 11.18 7.15
CA ILE A 33 -24.92 11.10 8.18
C ILE A 33 -25.49 11.29 9.59
N GLU A 34 -24.80 10.74 10.57
CA GLU A 34 -24.94 11.14 11.98
C GLU A 34 -24.17 12.47 12.19
N ALA A 35 -24.91 13.57 12.15
CA ALA A 35 -24.42 14.94 12.28
C ALA A 35 -24.35 15.36 13.75
N GLU A 36 -23.25 16.00 14.14
CA GLU A 36 -23.10 16.65 15.45
C GLU A 36 -23.77 18.02 15.39
N VAL A 37 -24.83 18.23 16.17
CA VAL A 37 -25.62 19.47 16.17
C VAL A 37 -25.47 20.22 17.48
N THR A 38 -25.47 21.54 17.41
CA THR A 38 -25.47 22.43 18.58
C THR A 38 -26.89 22.94 18.82
N ILE A 39 -27.40 22.78 20.03
CA ILE A 39 -28.79 23.08 20.38
C ILE A 39 -28.83 24.20 21.42
N CYS A 40 -29.69 25.20 21.21
CA CYS A 40 -29.96 26.26 22.18
C CYS A 40 -30.65 25.70 23.43
N GLN A 41 -30.10 25.92 24.64
CA GLN A 41 -30.77 25.48 25.87
C GLN A 41 -32.07 26.23 26.16
N LYS A 42 -32.25 27.43 25.62
CA LYS A 42 -33.39 28.31 25.92
C LYS A 42 -34.63 28.01 25.08
N CYS A 43 -34.45 27.74 23.78
CA CYS A 43 -35.56 27.50 22.85
C CYS A 43 -35.49 26.14 22.12
N GLY A 44 -34.40 25.38 22.26
CA GLY A 44 -34.22 24.10 21.56
C GLY A 44 -33.86 24.20 20.09
N GLU A 45 -33.63 25.40 19.54
CA GLU A 45 -33.29 25.60 18.13
C GLU A 45 -31.85 25.13 17.81
N LYS A 46 -31.63 24.65 16.58
CA LYS A 46 -30.29 24.28 16.10
C LYS A 46 -29.51 25.53 15.75
N ILE A 47 -28.31 25.65 16.32
CA ILE A 47 -27.41 26.78 16.12
C ILE A 47 -26.26 26.33 15.24
N PHE A 48 -25.92 27.15 14.24
CA PHE A 48 -24.73 26.98 13.42
C PHE A 48 -23.45 27.01 14.27
N ASP A 49 -22.60 26.01 14.12
CA ASP A 49 -21.32 25.87 14.80
C ASP A 49 -20.27 25.50 13.76
N GLU A 50 -19.44 26.48 13.39
CA GLU A 50 -18.49 26.38 12.27
C GLU A 50 -17.62 25.12 12.35
N GLU A 51 -17.14 24.75 13.55
CA GLU A 51 -16.32 23.56 13.73
C GLU A 51 -17.09 22.26 13.48
N ARG A 52 -18.29 22.11 14.05
CA ARG A 52 -19.11 20.89 13.89
C ARG A 52 -19.70 20.78 12.51
N ASP A 53 -20.19 21.88 11.95
CA ASP A 53 -20.75 21.90 10.60
C ASP A 53 -19.67 21.55 9.56
N SER A 54 -18.43 22.02 9.76
CA SER A 54 -17.29 21.60 8.94
C SER A 54 -17.01 20.09 9.05
N ARG A 55 -17.01 19.53 10.27
CA ARG A 55 -16.84 18.08 10.48
C ARG A 55 -17.97 17.26 9.86
N ASN A 56 -19.20 17.72 9.97
CA ASN A 56 -20.37 17.07 9.37
C ASN A 56 -20.25 17.04 7.83
N LEU A 57 -19.82 18.14 7.21
CA LEU A 57 -19.54 18.18 5.77
C LEU A 57 -18.44 17.19 5.36
N GLU A 58 -17.36 17.09 6.13
CA GLU A 58 -16.30 16.11 5.89
C GLU A 58 -16.78 14.66 6.02
N LYS A 59 -17.64 14.37 7.01
CA LYS A 59 -18.31 13.07 7.17
C LYS A 59 -19.17 12.75 5.95
N ALA A 60 -20.02 13.69 5.51
CA ALA A 60 -20.86 13.52 4.32
C ALA A 60 -20.02 13.25 3.07
N TYR A 61 -18.94 14.00 2.87
CA TYR A 61 -18.06 13.80 1.72
C TYR A 61 -17.32 12.46 1.79
N SER A 62 -16.93 12.00 2.98
CA SER A 62 -16.25 10.72 3.16
C SER A 62 -17.18 9.55 2.86
N GLN A 63 -18.40 9.55 3.38
CA GLN A 63 -19.40 8.53 3.05
C GLN A 63 -19.76 8.52 1.57
N TYR A 64 -19.90 9.70 0.96
CA TYR A 64 -20.13 9.80 -0.48
C TYR A 64 -18.99 9.13 -1.27
N ARG A 65 -17.73 9.38 -0.87
CA ARG A 65 -16.57 8.76 -1.53
C ARG A 65 -16.57 7.25 -1.39
N GLU A 66 -16.88 6.72 -0.21
CA GLU A 66 -16.95 5.28 0.02
C GLU A 66 -18.01 4.63 -0.88
N LYS A 67 -19.23 5.17 -0.87
CA LYS A 67 -20.35 4.68 -1.69
C LYS A 67 -20.05 4.73 -3.19
N HIS A 68 -19.25 5.71 -3.63
CA HIS A 68 -18.89 5.89 -5.03
C HIS A 68 -17.51 5.37 -5.41
N ASN A 69 -16.82 4.65 -4.53
CA ASN A 69 -15.47 4.15 -4.78
C ASN A 69 -14.51 5.26 -5.26
N LEU A 70 -14.52 6.40 -4.57
CA LEU A 70 -13.62 7.53 -4.84
C LEU A 70 -12.45 7.51 -3.85
N LEU A 71 -11.28 7.94 -4.31
CA LEU A 71 -10.10 8.11 -3.46
C LEU A 71 -10.35 9.18 -2.38
N SER A 72 -9.90 8.91 -1.15
CA SER A 72 -9.83 9.91 -0.09
C SER A 72 -8.67 10.89 -0.33
N PRO A 73 -8.71 12.09 0.26
CA PRO A 73 -7.63 13.07 0.14
C PRO A 73 -6.25 12.50 0.51
N ASP A 74 -6.17 11.71 1.58
CA ASP A 74 -4.92 11.07 1.99
C ASP A 74 -4.45 10.00 1.00
N LYS A 75 -5.36 9.22 0.42
CA LYS A 75 -4.97 8.25 -0.63
C LYS A 75 -4.39 8.95 -1.86
N ILE A 76 -4.94 10.11 -2.24
CA ILE A 76 -4.40 10.93 -3.34
C ILE A 76 -2.99 11.43 -2.98
N ARG A 77 -2.82 11.92 -1.74
CA ARG A 77 -1.52 12.36 -1.21
C ARG A 77 -0.49 11.23 -1.23
N THR A 78 -0.85 10.04 -0.75
CA THR A 78 0.03 8.85 -0.75
C THR A 78 0.46 8.48 -2.18
N ILE A 79 -0.45 8.49 -3.15
CA ILE A 79 -0.12 8.19 -4.55
C ILE A 79 0.87 9.23 -5.11
N ARG A 80 0.66 10.52 -4.83
CA ARG A 80 1.57 11.59 -5.26
C ARG A 80 2.96 11.44 -4.63
N GLU A 81 3.00 11.19 -3.33
CA GLU A 81 4.23 11.12 -2.54
C GLU A 81 5.05 9.85 -2.81
N LYS A 82 4.38 8.76 -3.18
CA LYS A 82 5.02 7.55 -3.74
C LYS A 82 6.04 7.92 -4.82
N TYR A 83 5.69 8.85 -5.71
CA TYR A 83 6.57 9.30 -6.80
C TYR A 83 7.37 10.57 -6.49
N GLY A 84 7.22 11.15 -5.29
CA GLY A 84 8.00 12.31 -4.85
C GLY A 84 7.68 13.59 -5.62
N LEU A 85 6.44 13.72 -6.07
CA LEU A 85 5.96 14.87 -6.82
C LEU A 85 5.30 15.89 -5.88
N SER A 86 5.45 17.17 -6.22
CA SER A 86 4.63 18.23 -5.62
C SER A 86 3.24 18.24 -6.25
N GLN A 87 2.25 18.86 -5.60
CA GLN A 87 0.89 18.98 -6.14
C GLN A 87 0.88 19.65 -7.53
N ARG A 88 1.73 20.67 -7.71
CA ARG A 88 1.92 21.35 -9.00
C ARG A 88 2.57 20.44 -10.05
N ALA A 89 3.62 19.71 -9.67
CA ALA A 89 4.31 18.81 -10.60
C ALA A 89 3.39 17.70 -11.08
N LEU A 90 2.60 17.08 -10.18
CA LEU A 90 1.62 16.07 -10.55
C LEU A 90 0.50 16.65 -11.44
N SER A 91 -0.02 17.83 -11.11
CA SER A 91 -1.04 18.50 -11.94
C SER A 91 -0.53 18.75 -13.37
N ARG A 92 0.71 19.27 -13.51
CA ARG A 92 1.34 19.50 -14.82
C ARG A 92 1.56 18.21 -15.60
N LEU A 93 2.03 17.16 -14.93
CA LEU A 93 2.25 15.85 -15.53
C LEU A 93 0.94 15.27 -16.09
N LEU A 94 -0.15 15.38 -15.32
CA LEU A 94 -1.49 14.92 -15.71
C LEU A 94 -2.19 15.82 -16.73
N GLY A 95 -1.66 17.01 -17.00
CA GLY A 95 -2.31 18.01 -17.84
C GLY A 95 -3.54 18.65 -17.20
N TRP A 96 -3.62 18.66 -15.87
CA TRP A 96 -4.72 19.29 -15.12
C TRP A 96 -4.36 20.72 -14.71
N GLY A 97 -5.38 21.52 -14.39
CA GLY A 97 -5.16 22.86 -13.84
C GLY A 97 -4.33 22.80 -12.54
N GLU A 98 -3.43 23.76 -12.32
CA GLU A 98 -2.39 23.68 -11.29
C GLU A 98 -2.90 23.48 -9.84
N ILE A 99 -4.15 23.86 -9.57
CA ILE A 99 -4.77 23.78 -8.23
C ILE A 99 -5.60 22.49 -8.07
N THR A 100 -5.76 21.70 -9.14
CA THR A 100 -6.68 20.53 -9.15
C THR A 100 -6.31 19.50 -8.09
N ILE A 101 -5.03 19.12 -8.02
CA ILE A 101 -4.55 18.16 -7.00
C ILE A 101 -4.64 18.74 -5.60
N HIS A 102 -4.24 20.00 -5.39
CA HIS A 102 -4.37 20.68 -4.10
C HIS A 102 -5.81 20.67 -3.59
N ARG A 103 -6.77 20.96 -4.48
CA ARG A 103 -8.21 20.96 -4.17
C ARG A 103 -8.70 19.58 -3.70
N TYR A 104 -8.25 18.50 -4.35
CA TYR A 104 -8.64 17.14 -3.96
C TYR A 104 -7.96 16.67 -2.67
N GLU A 105 -6.68 17.03 -2.47
CA GLU A 105 -5.96 16.75 -1.22
C GLU A 105 -6.49 17.54 -0.01
N ASN A 106 -7.27 18.61 -0.26
CA ASN A 106 -7.95 19.39 0.77
C ASN A 106 -9.45 19.04 0.91
N GLY A 107 -9.88 17.88 0.40
CA GLY A 107 -11.23 17.39 0.71
C GLY A 107 -12.31 17.70 -0.33
N ALA A 108 -12.00 18.34 -1.46
CA ALA A 108 -12.97 18.43 -2.54
C ALA A 108 -13.18 17.08 -3.23
N ILE A 109 -14.39 16.85 -3.73
CA ILE A 109 -14.74 15.62 -4.43
C ILE A 109 -14.28 15.72 -5.88
N GLN A 110 -13.51 14.73 -6.32
CA GLN A 110 -13.08 14.55 -7.70
C GLN A 110 -14.20 13.97 -8.58
N ASP A 111 -14.12 14.24 -9.89
CA ASP A 111 -14.91 13.49 -10.86
C ASP A 111 -14.31 12.11 -11.14
N ASN A 112 -15.06 11.28 -11.86
CA ASN A 112 -14.67 9.90 -12.15
C ASN A 112 -13.44 9.81 -13.06
N ALA A 113 -13.27 10.73 -14.02
CA ALA A 113 -12.14 10.70 -14.94
C ALA A 113 -10.83 10.96 -14.19
N HIS A 114 -10.81 11.99 -13.34
CA HIS A 114 -9.68 12.27 -12.47
C HIS A 114 -9.44 11.14 -11.47
N ASN A 115 -10.51 10.58 -10.86
CA ASN A 115 -10.38 9.45 -9.94
C ASN A 115 -9.73 8.22 -10.61
N ASN A 116 -10.16 7.87 -11.81
CA ASN A 116 -9.62 6.73 -12.55
C ASN A 116 -8.16 6.95 -12.95
N THR A 117 -7.81 8.18 -13.35
CA THR A 117 -6.43 8.52 -13.66
C THR A 117 -5.54 8.39 -12.42
N LEU A 118 -5.96 8.93 -11.27
CA LEU A 118 -5.21 8.82 -10.00
C LEU A 118 -5.07 7.36 -9.55
N ARG A 119 -6.10 6.53 -9.76
CA ARG A 119 -6.03 5.09 -9.49
C ARG A 119 -5.06 4.38 -10.42
N SER A 120 -5.08 4.73 -11.70
CA SER A 120 -4.22 4.12 -12.72
C SER A 120 -2.74 4.37 -12.42
N ILE A 121 -2.35 5.62 -12.14
CA ILE A 121 -0.96 5.99 -11.86
C ILE A 121 -0.43 5.42 -10.53
N LYS A 122 -1.27 4.80 -9.70
CA LYS A 122 -0.80 4.04 -8.53
C LYS A 122 0.14 2.90 -8.97
N ASP A 123 -0.14 2.32 -10.12
CA ASP A 123 0.69 1.31 -10.77
C ASP A 123 1.93 1.98 -11.41
N PRO A 124 3.16 1.52 -11.10
CA PRO A 124 4.38 2.08 -11.68
C PRO A 124 4.44 2.02 -13.21
N GLN A 125 3.88 1.00 -13.84
CA GLN A 125 3.88 0.85 -15.30
C GLN A 125 3.01 1.92 -15.96
N ASN A 126 1.79 2.12 -15.45
CA ASN A 126 0.92 3.18 -15.94
C ASN A 126 1.52 4.58 -15.70
N MET A 127 2.24 4.77 -14.59
CA MET A 127 2.96 6.00 -14.32
C MET A 127 4.12 6.20 -15.30
N GLN A 128 4.84 5.13 -15.67
CA GLN A 128 5.90 5.18 -16.68
C GLN A 128 5.33 5.66 -18.02
N ASP A 129 4.26 5.03 -18.50
CA ASP A 129 3.64 5.37 -19.79
C ASP A 129 3.16 6.84 -19.81
N LEU A 130 2.54 7.28 -18.71
CA LEU A 130 2.12 8.68 -18.56
C LEU A 130 3.32 9.63 -18.54
N PHE A 131 4.40 9.26 -17.85
CA PHE A 131 5.61 10.05 -17.75
C PHE A 131 6.29 10.22 -19.10
N GLU A 132 6.43 9.15 -19.88
CA GLU A 132 7.02 9.18 -21.22
C GLU A 132 6.23 10.10 -22.15
N ALA A 133 4.89 10.00 -22.12
CA ALA A 133 4.01 10.86 -22.94
C ALA A 133 4.08 12.34 -22.56
N ASN A 134 4.39 12.67 -21.30
CA ASN A 134 4.32 14.04 -20.76
C ASN A 134 5.65 14.58 -20.23
N ARG A 135 6.77 13.92 -20.53
CA ARG A 135 8.09 14.23 -19.97
C ARG A 135 8.49 15.69 -20.16
N SER A 136 8.17 16.27 -21.32
CA SER A 136 8.46 17.66 -21.68
C SER A 136 7.73 18.70 -20.83
N LYS A 137 6.65 18.31 -20.13
CA LYS A 137 5.88 19.21 -19.25
C LYS A 137 6.54 19.42 -17.88
N LEU A 138 7.59 18.67 -17.57
CA LEU A 138 8.32 18.75 -16.31
C LEU A 138 9.70 19.40 -16.48
N PRO A 139 10.16 20.18 -15.49
CA PRO A 139 11.56 20.59 -15.42
C PRO A 139 12.49 19.37 -15.43
N SER A 140 13.62 19.49 -16.11
CA SER A 140 14.59 18.39 -16.30
C SER A 140 14.99 17.69 -14.99
N TYR A 141 15.22 18.45 -13.92
CA TYR A 141 15.58 17.88 -12.62
C TYR A 141 14.45 17.05 -11.98
N ILE A 142 13.17 17.45 -12.15
CA ILE A 142 12.02 16.69 -11.64
C ILE A 142 11.85 15.42 -12.46
N ALA A 143 11.95 15.55 -13.79
CA ALA A 143 11.83 14.43 -14.71
C ALA A 143 12.86 13.34 -14.40
N ALA A 144 14.13 13.70 -14.25
CA ALA A 144 15.19 12.74 -13.91
C ALA A 144 14.95 12.03 -12.57
N ARG A 145 14.46 12.76 -11.55
CA ARG A 145 14.15 12.17 -10.24
C ARG A 145 12.95 11.22 -10.31
N LEU A 146 11.92 11.60 -11.05
CA LEU A 146 10.74 10.77 -11.26
C LEU A 146 11.08 9.49 -12.03
N GLU A 147 11.86 9.61 -13.11
CA GLU A 147 12.34 8.51 -13.94
C GLU A 147 13.09 7.47 -13.10
N LYS A 148 14.06 7.90 -12.30
CA LYS A 148 14.77 7.03 -11.37
C LYS A 148 13.81 6.30 -10.42
N ARG A 149 12.87 7.04 -9.83
CA ARG A 149 11.95 6.48 -8.84
C ARG A 149 10.97 5.46 -9.44
N ILE A 150 10.53 5.69 -10.67
CA ILE A 150 9.71 4.71 -11.41
C ILE A 150 10.53 3.46 -11.71
N ALA A 151 11.78 3.61 -12.15
CA ALA A 151 12.66 2.49 -12.44
C ALA A 151 12.92 1.62 -11.20
N ASP A 152 13.14 2.24 -10.03
CA ASP A 152 13.33 1.54 -8.76
C ASP A 152 12.09 0.66 -8.44
N PHE A 153 10.87 1.20 -8.53
CA PHE A 153 9.64 0.42 -8.30
C PHE A 153 9.44 -0.70 -9.33
N LEU A 154 9.70 -0.45 -10.61
CA LEU A 154 9.58 -1.48 -11.65
C LEU A 154 10.60 -2.60 -11.47
N GLN A 155 11.78 -2.29 -10.93
CA GLN A 155 12.78 -3.30 -10.59
C GLN A 155 12.31 -4.14 -9.40
N GLU A 156 11.82 -3.51 -8.33
CA GLU A 156 11.25 -4.21 -7.16
C GLU A 156 10.10 -5.14 -7.58
N ASP A 157 9.16 -4.68 -8.41
CA ASP A 157 8.04 -5.48 -8.91
C ASP A 157 8.53 -6.69 -9.73
N LYS A 158 9.57 -6.52 -10.55
CA LYS A 158 10.20 -7.60 -11.32
C LYS A 158 10.90 -8.61 -10.42
N GLU A 159 11.65 -8.15 -9.43
CA GLU A 159 12.34 -9.00 -8.45
C GLU A 159 11.33 -9.82 -7.64
N GLN A 160 10.23 -9.20 -7.21
CA GLN A 160 9.15 -9.89 -6.50
C GLN A 160 8.44 -10.90 -7.39
N ALA A 161 8.10 -10.54 -8.63
CA ALA A 161 7.46 -11.45 -9.58
C ALA A 161 8.38 -12.64 -9.93
N PHE A 162 9.68 -12.39 -10.08
CA PHE A 162 10.69 -13.42 -10.27
C PHE A 162 10.76 -14.33 -9.04
N GLN A 163 10.80 -13.76 -7.83
CA GLN A 163 10.86 -14.52 -6.59
C GLN A 163 9.66 -15.46 -6.42
N VAL A 164 8.43 -14.98 -6.65
CA VAL A 164 7.21 -15.80 -6.57
C VAL A 164 7.23 -16.92 -7.62
N SER A 165 7.63 -16.59 -8.86
CA SER A 165 7.72 -17.57 -9.94
C SER A 165 8.79 -18.62 -9.67
N PHE A 166 9.94 -18.19 -9.15
CA PHE A 166 11.05 -19.05 -8.77
C PHE A 166 10.67 -19.97 -7.63
N GLU A 167 10.09 -19.44 -6.55
CA GLU A 167 9.61 -20.22 -5.40
C GLU A 167 8.65 -21.33 -5.84
N ARG A 168 7.68 -21.01 -6.70
CA ARG A 168 6.77 -22.01 -7.27
C ARG A 168 7.50 -23.09 -8.08
N LEU A 169 8.55 -22.75 -8.80
CA LEU A 169 9.35 -23.70 -9.61
C LEU A 169 10.21 -24.64 -8.76
N VAL A 170 10.64 -24.21 -7.57
CA VAL A 170 11.52 -24.99 -6.69
C VAL A 170 10.80 -25.59 -5.48
N SER A 171 9.57 -25.14 -5.18
CA SER A 171 8.72 -25.68 -4.12
C SER A 171 8.19 -27.08 -4.44
N HIS A 172 7.82 -27.81 -3.39
CA HIS A 172 7.19 -29.12 -3.48
C HIS A 172 5.87 -29.11 -2.70
N GLN A 173 4.84 -29.82 -3.19
CA GLN A 173 3.47 -29.72 -2.67
C GLN A 173 3.19 -30.54 -1.40
N HIS A 174 4.12 -31.38 -0.94
CA HIS A 174 3.84 -32.36 0.10
C HIS A 174 4.73 -32.17 1.34
N MET A 175 4.08 -31.97 2.49
CA MET A 175 4.71 -32.04 3.81
C MET A 175 4.77 -33.49 4.27
N ASP A 176 5.88 -34.15 3.97
CA ASP A 176 6.13 -35.55 4.33
C ASP A 176 7.56 -35.74 4.90
N LEU A 177 7.96 -36.99 5.08
CA LEU A 177 9.29 -37.35 5.56
C LEU A 177 10.42 -36.79 4.67
N THR A 178 10.19 -36.63 3.37
CA THR A 178 11.21 -36.14 2.43
C THR A 178 11.45 -34.64 2.55
N SER A 179 10.42 -33.89 2.98
CA SER A 179 10.53 -32.46 3.35
C SER A 179 10.91 -32.22 4.81
N GLY A 180 10.95 -33.27 5.63
CA GLY A 180 11.04 -33.15 7.09
C GLY A 180 9.82 -32.44 7.70
N PHE A 181 8.62 -32.77 7.20
CA PHE A 181 7.31 -32.24 7.63
C PHE A 181 7.23 -30.71 7.70
N LYS A 182 7.82 -30.02 6.73
CA LYS A 182 7.85 -28.57 6.65
C LYS A 182 7.55 -28.08 5.25
N GLU A 183 6.73 -27.04 5.15
CA GLU A 183 6.51 -26.33 3.90
C GLU A 183 7.83 -25.69 3.43
N TYR A 184 8.09 -25.78 2.12
CA TYR A 184 9.28 -25.21 1.52
C TYR A 184 9.36 -23.71 1.82
N ASP A 185 10.45 -23.28 2.43
CA ASP A 185 10.70 -21.91 2.85
C ASP A 185 11.94 -21.38 2.12
N LEU A 186 11.71 -20.72 0.98
CA LEU A 186 12.77 -20.21 0.13
C LEU A 186 13.67 -19.21 0.86
N GLU A 187 13.09 -18.39 1.74
CA GLU A 187 13.84 -17.40 2.50
C GLU A 187 14.75 -18.05 3.55
N LYS A 188 14.28 -19.05 4.30
CA LYS A 188 15.15 -19.82 5.19
C LYS A 188 16.23 -20.56 4.41
N PHE A 189 15.90 -21.11 3.25
CA PHE A 189 16.87 -21.80 2.41
C PHE A 189 17.98 -20.85 1.91
N LYS A 190 17.63 -19.69 1.36
CA LYS A 190 18.59 -18.63 0.98
C LYS A 190 19.45 -18.20 2.16
N ASN A 191 18.84 -17.94 3.31
CA ASN A 191 19.56 -17.52 4.52
C ASN A 191 20.51 -18.61 5.06
N MET A 192 20.12 -19.88 4.96
CA MET A 192 20.99 -21.01 5.31
C MET A 192 22.22 -21.07 4.39
N ILE A 193 22.06 -20.87 3.08
CA ILE A 193 23.18 -20.75 2.13
C ILE A 193 24.07 -19.57 2.51
N LEU A 194 23.50 -18.36 2.66
CA LEU A 194 24.25 -17.15 2.97
C LEU A 194 25.04 -17.29 4.28
N TYR A 195 24.42 -17.89 5.29
CA TYR A 195 25.07 -18.17 6.57
C TYR A 195 26.28 -19.10 6.39
N LEU A 196 26.12 -20.21 5.68
CA LEU A 196 27.20 -21.17 5.45
C LEU A 196 28.34 -20.57 4.63
N VAL A 197 28.02 -19.84 3.55
CA VAL A 197 29.01 -19.17 2.70
C VAL A 197 29.79 -18.12 3.50
N LYS A 198 29.08 -17.28 4.27
CA LYS A 198 29.70 -16.23 5.09
C LYS A 198 30.56 -16.80 6.22
N ARG A 199 30.09 -17.85 6.89
CA ARG A 199 30.80 -18.46 8.04
C ARG A 199 32.04 -19.24 7.61
N LEU A 200 32.06 -19.77 6.38
CA LEU A 200 33.16 -20.58 5.86
C LEU A 200 34.14 -19.79 4.98
N ASP A 201 33.92 -18.48 4.79
CA ASP A 201 34.69 -17.62 3.89
C ASP A 201 34.73 -18.18 2.45
N GLY A 202 33.54 -18.60 1.96
CA GLY A 202 33.39 -19.31 0.70
C GLY A 202 33.36 -20.83 0.84
N VAL A 203 32.67 -21.51 -0.09
CA VAL A 203 32.50 -22.97 -0.04
C VAL A 203 32.28 -23.54 -1.45
N LEU A 204 32.89 -24.69 -1.72
CA LEU A 204 32.67 -25.43 -2.98
C LEU A 204 31.22 -25.90 -3.09
N LYS A 205 30.61 -25.82 -4.29
CA LYS A 205 29.22 -26.25 -4.58
C LYS A 205 28.90 -27.65 -4.02
N VAL A 206 29.79 -28.62 -4.24
CA VAL A 206 29.62 -30.00 -3.75
C VAL A 206 29.65 -30.10 -2.22
N LYS A 207 30.45 -29.27 -1.54
CA LYS A 207 30.49 -29.21 -0.07
C LYS A 207 29.26 -28.50 0.48
N LEU A 208 28.82 -27.43 -0.16
CA LEU A 208 27.60 -26.69 0.20
C LEU A 208 26.37 -27.63 0.19
N ASN A 209 26.16 -28.40 -0.88
CA ASN A 209 25.03 -29.33 -0.99
C ASN A 209 24.93 -30.31 0.19
N LYS A 210 26.08 -30.85 0.63
CA LYS A 210 26.15 -31.76 1.79
C LYS A 210 25.84 -31.05 3.10
N LEU A 211 26.32 -29.82 3.26
CA LEU A 211 26.07 -29.01 4.45
C LEU A 211 24.59 -28.62 4.55
N LEU A 212 23.95 -28.23 3.44
CA LEU A 212 22.52 -27.92 3.40
C LEU A 212 21.69 -29.12 3.87
N TRP A 213 21.95 -30.29 3.27
CA TRP A 213 21.31 -31.54 3.70
C TRP A 213 21.54 -31.84 5.18
N TYR A 214 22.78 -31.66 5.65
CA TYR A 214 23.12 -31.92 7.05
C TYR A 214 22.39 -30.96 8.01
N CYS A 215 22.27 -29.68 7.66
CA CYS A 215 21.54 -28.70 8.46
C CYS A 215 20.06 -29.08 8.62
N ASP A 216 19.38 -29.38 7.51
CA ASP A 216 17.97 -29.81 7.57
C ASP A 216 17.78 -31.13 8.32
N TYR A 217 18.65 -32.11 8.06
CA TYR A 217 18.55 -33.43 8.67
C TYR A 217 18.89 -33.42 10.16
N LEU A 218 19.92 -32.65 10.57
CA LEU A 218 20.28 -32.51 11.97
C LEU A 218 19.16 -31.83 12.75
N HIS A 219 18.59 -30.75 12.21
CA HIS A 219 17.46 -30.08 12.86
C HIS A 219 16.26 -31.02 12.96
N PHE A 220 15.93 -31.73 11.87
CA PHE A 220 14.86 -32.72 11.87
C PHE A 220 15.08 -33.81 12.95
N LYS A 221 16.30 -34.29 13.12
CA LYS A 221 16.64 -35.25 14.18
C LYS A 221 16.39 -34.69 15.59
N GLU A 222 16.65 -33.40 15.80
CA GLU A 222 16.54 -32.76 17.11
C GLU A 222 15.12 -32.26 17.43
N THR A 223 14.36 -31.84 16.40
CA THR A 223 13.09 -31.11 16.57
C THR A 223 11.90 -31.76 15.86
N SER A 224 12.12 -32.87 15.13
CA SER A 224 11.13 -33.53 14.28
C SER A 224 10.61 -32.69 13.10
N VAL A 225 11.24 -31.54 12.81
CA VAL A 225 10.96 -30.71 11.63
C VAL A 225 12.27 -30.22 10.99
N SER A 226 12.32 -30.09 9.66
CA SER A 226 13.50 -29.54 8.98
C SER A 226 13.61 -28.02 9.14
N ILE A 227 14.73 -27.42 8.71
CA ILE A 227 14.93 -25.97 8.75
C ILE A 227 14.19 -25.30 7.58
N THR A 228 14.20 -25.91 6.41
CA THR A 228 13.82 -25.23 5.15
C THR A 228 12.70 -25.92 4.39
N GLY A 229 12.31 -27.16 4.72
CA GLY A 229 11.37 -27.93 3.92
C GLY A 229 11.96 -28.44 2.59
N THR A 230 13.26 -28.25 2.35
CA THR A 230 13.93 -28.66 1.11
C THR A 230 13.98 -30.18 1.01
N GLN A 231 13.58 -30.71 -0.15
CA GLN A 231 13.76 -32.12 -0.49
C GLN A 231 15.14 -32.33 -1.10
N TYR A 232 15.73 -33.50 -0.88
CA TYR A 232 17.08 -33.82 -1.35
C TYR A 232 17.08 -35.11 -2.16
N ILE A 233 17.76 -35.07 -3.32
CA ILE A 233 17.99 -36.23 -4.18
C ILE A 233 19.43 -36.72 -4.06
N ARG A 234 19.65 -38.01 -4.33
CA ARG A 234 20.98 -38.62 -4.33
C ARG A 234 21.59 -38.55 -5.72
N LEU A 235 22.75 -37.91 -5.85
CA LEU A 235 23.61 -37.92 -7.05
C LEU A 235 24.96 -38.59 -6.77
N PRO A 236 25.81 -38.84 -7.79
CA PRO A 236 27.09 -39.56 -7.60
C PRO A 236 28.00 -38.97 -6.51
N LEU A 237 27.97 -37.65 -6.30
CA LEU A 237 28.82 -36.96 -5.33
C LEU A 237 28.17 -36.71 -3.96
N GLY A 238 26.95 -37.20 -3.73
CA GLY A 238 26.23 -37.09 -2.45
C GLY A 238 24.81 -36.52 -2.59
N PRO A 239 24.16 -36.19 -1.46
CA PRO A 239 22.86 -35.55 -1.47
C PRO A 239 22.96 -34.12 -1.99
N VAL A 240 21.97 -33.72 -2.78
CA VAL A 240 21.81 -32.36 -3.31
C VAL A 240 20.34 -31.94 -3.18
N PRO A 241 20.03 -30.64 -3.03
CA PRO A 241 18.65 -30.17 -3.12
C PRO A 241 17.98 -30.67 -4.40
N ASP A 242 16.71 -31.08 -4.32
CA ASP A 242 15.93 -31.29 -5.53
C ASP A 242 15.84 -29.96 -6.29
N ASN A 243 15.96 -29.99 -7.62
CA ASN A 243 16.18 -28.81 -8.45
C ASN A 243 17.48 -28.01 -8.19
N TYR A 244 18.54 -28.58 -7.59
CA TYR A 244 19.76 -27.80 -7.29
C TYR A 244 20.42 -27.11 -8.50
N GLU A 245 20.27 -27.63 -9.73
CA GLU A 245 20.78 -26.94 -10.93
C GLU A 245 20.00 -25.67 -11.30
N ARG A 246 18.78 -25.49 -10.77
CA ARG A 246 18.05 -24.22 -10.90
C ARG A 246 18.38 -23.25 -9.78
N ILE A 247 18.81 -23.78 -8.64
CA ILE A 247 19.01 -23.03 -7.40
C ILE A 247 20.45 -22.55 -7.25
N ILE A 248 21.41 -23.40 -7.61
CA ILE A 248 22.86 -23.21 -7.45
C ILE A 248 23.58 -23.55 -8.78
N GLY A 249 22.82 -23.60 -9.88
CA GLY A 249 23.27 -23.87 -11.25
C GLY A 249 24.33 -22.91 -11.75
#